data_AF-A0A2G7H5G0-F1
#
_entry.id   AF-A0A2G7H5G0-F1
#
_cell.length_a   1.000
_cell.length_b   1.000
_cell.length_c   1.000
_cell.angle_alpha   90.00
_cell.angle_beta   90.00
_cell.angle_gamma   90.00
#
_symmetry.space_group_name_H-M   'P 1'
#
loop_
_entity.id
_entity.type
_entity.pdbx_description
1 polymer ?
#
loop_
_entity_poly.entity_id
_entity_poly.type
_entity_poly.pdbx_seq_one_letter_code
_entity_poly.pdbx_strand_id
1 'polypeptide(L)'
;MTLDFSPEAVQALRTDARCNDTIAFSLRAQAGSDADAFPAVRDALMATADRHLRLAVHQRALARALEDARNAARHGTMGRTG
;
A
#
# COMPACT_ATOMS: atom_id res chain seq x y z
N MET A 1 -5.85 10.87 18.81
CA MET A 1 -6.02 9.92 17.69
C MET A 1 -5.31 8.63 18.09
N THR A 2 -6.05 7.57 18.41
CA THR A 2 -5.49 6.25 18.74
C THR A 2 -5.26 5.48 17.45
N LEU A 3 -4.02 5.04 17.21
CA LEU A 3 -3.71 4.16 16.09
C LEU A 3 -4.32 2.77 16.36
N ASP A 4 -5.02 2.22 15.36
CA ASP A 4 -5.56 0.87 15.45
C ASP A 4 -4.48 -0.15 15.06
N PHE A 5 -4.15 -1.04 15.99
CA PHE A 5 -3.16 -2.12 15.83
C PHE A 5 -3.82 -3.49 15.62
N SER A 6 -5.12 -3.51 15.33
CA SER A 6 -5.88 -4.74 15.09
C SER A 6 -5.35 -5.52 13.88
N PRO A 7 -5.45 -6.87 13.89
CA PRO A 7 -5.21 -7.69 12.69
C PRO A 7 -6.02 -7.20 11.48
N GLU A 8 -7.25 -6.75 11.71
CA GLU A 8 -8.16 -6.22 10.69
C GLU A 8 -7.58 -4.97 10.03
N ALA A 9 -7.06 -4.01 10.81
CA ALA A 9 -6.43 -2.80 10.27
C ALA A 9 -5.20 -3.12 9.40
N VAL A 10 -4.36 -4.07 9.84
CA VAL A 10 -3.20 -4.55 9.05
C VAL A 10 -3.67 -5.20 7.74
N GLN A 11 -4.72 -6.01 7.80
CA GLN A 11 -5.27 -6.69 6.62
C GLN A 11 -5.94 -5.72 5.65
N ALA A 12 -6.60 -4.67 6.16
CA ALA A 12 -7.16 -3.60 5.34
C ALA A 12 -6.06 -2.88 4.56
N LEU A 13 -4.96 -2.49 5.22
CA LEU A 13 -3.82 -1.85 4.56
C LEU A 13 -3.19 -2.73 3.46
N ARG A 14 -3.08 -4.04 3.70
CA ARG A 14 -2.59 -4.99 2.68
C ARG A 14 -3.54 -5.10 1.49
N THR A 15 -4.84 -5.10 1.75
CA THR A 15 -5.88 -5.12 0.71
C THR A 15 -5.82 -3.84 -0.13
N ASP A 16 -5.73 -2.68 0.52
CA ASP A 16 -5.65 -1.40 -0.17
C ASP A 16 -4.39 -1.29 -1.02
N ALA A 17 -3.25 -1.81 -0.54
CA ALA A 17 -2.02 -1.86 -1.32
C ALA A 17 -2.18 -2.68 -2.61
N ARG A 18 -2.87 -3.82 -2.53
CA ARG A 18 -3.16 -4.66 -3.71
C ARG A 18 -4.13 -3.97 -4.68
N CYS A 19 -5.12 -3.24 -4.17
CA CYS A 19 -6.00 -2.43 -5.00
C CYS A 19 -5.20 -1.36 -5.75
N ASN A 20 -4.29 -0.67 -5.07
CA ASN A 20 -3.41 0.31 -5.69
C ASN A 20 -2.47 -0.28 -6.76
N ASP A 21 -1.93 -1.49 -6.55
CA ASP A 21 -1.16 -2.19 -7.60
C ASP A 21 -2.01 -2.45 -8.85
N THR A 22 -3.25 -2.89 -8.64
CA THR A 22 -4.17 -3.22 -9.73
C THR A 22 -4.50 -1.97 -10.54
N ILE A 23 -4.78 -0.86 -9.86
CA ILE A 23 -5.03 0.44 -10.51
C ILE A 23 -3.79 0.88 -11.30
N ALA A 24 -2.60 0.82 -10.70
CA ALA A 24 -1.37 1.21 -11.38
C ALA A 24 -1.10 0.35 -12.62
N PHE A 25 -1.35 -0.96 -12.54
CA PHE A 25 -1.24 -1.87 -13.69
C PHE A 25 -2.22 -1.48 -14.81
N SER A 26 -3.49 -1.26 -14.48
CA SER A 26 -4.51 -0.87 -15.47
C SER A 26 -4.19 0.47 -16.14
N LEU A 27 -3.72 1.47 -15.37
CA LEU A 27 -3.32 2.77 -15.91
C LEU A 27 -2.14 2.64 -16.89
N ARG A 28 -1.15 1.81 -16.57
CA ARG A 28 0.00 1.54 -17.46
C ARG A 28 -0.42 0.79 -18.72
N ALA A 29 -1.35 -0.16 -18.60
CA ALA A 29 -1.91 -0.87 -19.75
C ALA A 29 -2.65 0.07 -20.71
N GLN A 30 -3.48 0.98 -20.18
CA GLN A 30 -4.16 2.02 -20.97
C GLN A 30 -3.16 2.98 -21.64
N ALA A 31 -2.09 3.33 -20.93
CA ALA A 31 -1.01 4.14 -21.48
C ALA A 31 -0.19 3.41 -22.58
N GLY A 32 -0.37 2.09 -22.75
CA GLY A 32 0.22 1.33 -23.86
C GLY A 32 -0.74 1.08 -25.03
N SER A 33 -2.07 1.16 -24.83
CA SER A 33 -3.07 0.88 -25.86
C SER A 33 -3.46 2.09 -26.69
N ASP A 34 -3.57 3.28 -26.08
CA ASP A 34 -4.19 4.46 -26.70
C ASP A 34 -3.27 5.68 -26.83
N ALA A 35 -2.00 5.53 -26.44
CA ALA A 35 -1.18 6.68 -26.04
C ALA A 35 -0.13 7.15 -27.06
N ASP A 36 0.00 6.45 -28.19
CA ASP A 36 0.81 6.93 -29.32
C ASP A 36 0.15 8.15 -30.00
N ALA A 37 -1.17 8.28 -29.90
CA ALA A 37 -1.91 9.44 -30.43
C ALA A 37 -1.85 10.67 -29.51
N PHE A 38 -1.62 10.49 -28.20
CA PHE A 38 -1.66 11.56 -27.20
C PHE A 38 -0.58 11.41 -26.12
N PRO A 39 0.66 11.87 -26.39
CA PRO A 39 1.78 11.74 -25.45
C PRO A 39 1.52 12.37 -24.07
N ALA A 40 0.83 13.51 -24.01
CA ALA A 40 0.47 14.15 -22.75
C ALA A 40 -0.48 13.30 -21.89
N VAL A 41 -1.40 12.56 -22.51
CA VAL A 41 -2.31 11.64 -21.81
C VAL A 41 -1.54 10.44 -21.29
N ARG A 42 -0.63 9.88 -22.10
CA ARG A 42 0.30 8.81 -21.68
C ARG A 42 1.04 9.20 -20.41
N ASP A 43 1.67 10.36 -20.42
CA ASP A 43 2.54 10.81 -19.33
C ASP A 43 1.71 11.06 -18.05
N ALA A 44 0.49 11.59 -18.19
CA ALA A 44 -0.44 11.76 -17.07
C ALA A 44 -0.90 10.41 -16.47
N LEU A 45 -1.19 9.41 -17.31
CA LEU A 45 -1.53 8.06 -16.86
C LEU A 45 -0.35 7.39 -16.14
N MET A 46 0.86 7.50 -16.70
CA MET A 46 2.08 6.96 -16.08
C MET A 46 2.36 7.65 -14.72
N ALA A 47 2.27 8.98 -14.66
CA ALA A 47 2.46 9.72 -13.41
C ALA A 47 1.41 9.34 -12.34
N THR A 48 0.17 9.08 -12.76
CA THR A 48 -0.89 8.64 -11.85
C THR A 48 -0.64 7.21 -11.36
N ALA A 49 -0.22 6.29 -12.24
CA ALA A 49 0.16 4.94 -11.87
C ALA A 49 1.29 4.94 -10.83
N ASP A 50 2.31 5.78 -11.01
CA ASP A 50 3.43 5.89 -10.07
C ASP A 50 2.99 6.40 -8.69
N ARG A 51 2.00 7.31 -8.61
CA ARG A 51 1.42 7.72 -7.34
C ARG A 51 0.74 6.55 -6.63
N HIS A 52 -0.04 5.74 -7.34
CA HIS A 52 -0.67 4.55 -6.77
C HIS A 52 0.37 3.54 -6.26
N LEU A 53 1.46 3.32 -6.99
CA LEU A 53 2.55 2.44 -6.53
C LEU A 53 3.22 2.96 -5.26
N ARG A 54 3.48 4.27 -5.17
CA ARG A 54 4.03 4.88 -3.94
C ARG A 54 3.07 4.69 -2.77
N LEU A 55 1.76 4.89 -2.99
CA LEU A 55 0.75 4.67 -1.96
C LEU A 55 0.73 3.20 -1.49
N ALA A 56 0.79 2.23 -2.43
CA ALA A 56 0.88 0.81 -2.10
C ALA A 56 2.13 0.48 -1.27
N VAL A 57 3.28 1.07 -1.59
CA VAL A 57 4.52 0.91 -0.80
C VAL A 57 4.32 1.44 0.62
N HIS A 58 3.75 2.63 0.78
CA HIS A 58 3.49 3.20 2.10
C HIS A 58 2.50 2.36 2.91
N GLN A 59 1.45 1.84 2.28
CA GLN A 59 0.47 0.97 2.93
C GLN A 59 1.08 -0.35 3.41
N ARG A 60 1.95 -0.98 2.60
CA ARG A 60 2.69 -2.19 3.03
C ARG A 60 3.67 -1.89 4.16
N ALA A 61 4.40 -0.78 4.08
CA ALA A 61 5.33 -0.36 5.13
C ALA A 61 4.61 -0.10 6.46
N LEU A 62 3.47 0.59 6.40
CA LEU A 62 2.63 0.82 7.58
C LEU A 62 2.06 -0.48 8.13
N ALA A 63 1.53 -1.37 7.29
CA ALA A 63 1.03 -2.68 7.71
C ALA A 63 2.11 -3.49 8.43
N ARG A 64 3.35 -3.46 7.92
CA ARG A 64 4.49 -4.12 8.55
C ARG A 64 4.85 -3.50 9.89
N ALA A 65 4.92 -2.17 9.97
CA ALA A 65 5.22 -1.46 11.21
C ALA A 65 4.17 -1.72 12.31
N LEU A 66 2.89 -1.77 11.96
CA LEU A 66 1.80 -2.11 12.90
C LEU A 66 1.90 -3.55 13.39
N GLU A 67 2.20 -4.49 12.49
CA GLU A 67 2.39 -5.91 12.85
C GLU A 67 3.62 -6.11 13.75
N ASP A 68 4.73 -5.45 13.45
CA ASP A 68 5.95 -5.48 14.27
C ASP A 68 5.70 -4.86 15.66
N ALA A 69 5.00 -3.73 15.73
CA ALA A 69 4.61 -3.10 17.00
C ALA A 69 3.70 -4.00 17.84
N ARG A 70 2.72 -4.66 17.21
CA ARG A 70 1.83 -5.61 17.87
C ARG A 70 2.60 -6.81 18.42
N ASN A 71 3.55 -7.35 17.64
CA ASN A 71 4.37 -8.48 18.07
C ASN A 71 5.31 -8.08 19.22
N ALA A 72 5.93 -6.90 19.16
CA ALA A 72 6.76 -6.37 20.23
C ALA A 72 5.96 -6.20 21.54
N ALA A 73 4.73 -5.69 21.48
CA ALA A 73 3.85 -5.58 22.64
C ALA A 73 3.52 -6.95 23.27
N ARG A 74 3.34 -8.00 22.45
CA ARG A 74 3.08 -9.38 22.92
C ARG A 74 4.32 -10.03 23.56
N HIS A 75 5.52 -9.76 23.05
CA HIS A 75 6.76 -10.26 23.66
C HIS A 75 7.13 -9.49 24.93
N GLY A 76 6.85 -8.19 24.99
CA GLY A 76 7.06 -7.37 26.18
C GLY A 76 6.16 -7.75 27.37
N THR A 77 4.97 -8.31 27.13
CA THR A 77 4.11 -8.86 28.18
C THR A 77 4.57 -10.23 28.68
N MET A 78 5.18 -11.07 27.84
CA MET A 78 5.74 -12.37 28.27
C MET A 78 7.01 -12.23 29.13
N GLY A 79 7.81 -11.17 28.96
CA GLY A 79 9.05 -10.97 29.71
C GLY A 79 8.90 -10.41 31.14
N ARG A 80 7.68 -10.07 31.58
CA ARG A 80 7.42 -9.46 32.90
C ARG A 80 6.83 -10.43 33.94
N THR A 81 6.47 -11.64 33.52
CA THR A 81 5.85 -12.67 34.38
C THR A 81 6.81 -13.79 34.81
N GLY A 82 8.13 -13.56 34.74
CA GLY A 82 9.17 -14.51 35.16
C GLY A 82 9.91 -14.02 36.40
#